data_AF-A0A411HMD2-F1
#
_entry.id   AF-A0A411HMD2-F1
#
_cell.length_a   1.000
_cell.length_b   1.000
_cell.length_c   1.000
_cell.angle_alpha   90.00
_cell.angle_beta   90.00
_cell.angle_gamma   90.00
#
_symmetry.space_group_name_H-M   'P 1'
#
loop_
_entity.id
_entity.type
_entity.pdbx_description
1 polymer ?
#
loop_
_entity_poly.entity_id
_entity_poly.type
_entity_poly.pdbx_seq_one_letter_code
_entity_poly.pdbx_strand_id
1 'polypeptide(L)'
;MNATELFLLEQSRTVCASTEFKAAVLSCCPQLPGKIDAEDLNTTIHSNDQMFTHSLQHHQVAGAAQSQYFNISLQQFSAMRQIQQHFFGSNNDDVKVLDFACGYGRLLRFLSLAMPRENLFASELQADALVFVTHEFGVTGLPSHADPEQFQPGKNFDFIWVASLFSHLPESLFDAWLARLIDVLTPNGVLCFSVRDSSLLAGNTLMPESGIVYETRSENADLDTDIYGTAYASETFVAQSLRRALGHEQPYFRLRKALAQEQDLYIVAKDPTRDLSGLHEFRRGAWGWVDVRTLSSSGELRLQGWAGSLDDGALGSVEIIVNGTRHHCPIDIVREDVSEAFADDRLKKSGWDFRCELGAETKQAWLEVTAQTARGERALLYVGAIRAGD
;
A
#
# COMPACT_ATOMS: atom_id res chain seq x y z
N MET A 1 6.61 21.40 -6.47
CA MET A 1 6.84 20.64 -7.71
C MET A 1 7.51 21.52 -8.76
N ASN A 2 8.43 20.96 -9.55
CA ASN A 2 9.03 21.59 -10.74
C ASN A 2 8.13 21.41 -12.00
N ALA A 3 8.52 22.01 -13.14
CA ALA A 3 7.73 21.97 -14.37
C ALA A 3 7.51 20.55 -14.92
N THR A 4 8.52 19.68 -14.83
CA THR A 4 8.43 18.27 -15.26
C THR A 4 7.46 17.50 -14.38
N GLU A 5 7.51 17.67 -13.06
CA GLU A 5 6.61 17.02 -12.11
C GLU A 5 5.15 17.45 -12.33
N LEU A 6 4.90 18.75 -12.58
CA LEU A 6 3.56 19.25 -12.90
C LEU A 6 3.02 18.63 -14.20
N PHE A 7 3.86 18.49 -15.22
CA PHE A 7 3.49 17.86 -16.48
C PHE A 7 3.16 16.37 -16.30
N LEU A 8 3.97 15.63 -15.53
CA LEU A 8 3.70 14.22 -15.22
C LEU A 8 2.45 14.04 -14.35
N LEU A 9 2.20 14.97 -13.42
CA LEU A 9 0.99 14.99 -12.61
C LEU A 9 -0.26 15.19 -13.48
N GLU A 10 -0.23 16.13 -14.43
CA GLU A 10 -1.34 16.36 -15.36
C GLU A 10 -1.61 15.13 -16.23
N GLN A 11 -0.56 14.52 -16.80
CA GLN A 11 -0.70 13.27 -17.54
C GLN A 11 -1.33 12.16 -16.69
N SER A 12 -0.84 11.98 -15.46
CA SER A 12 -1.37 10.96 -14.56
C SER A 12 -2.84 11.20 -14.24
N ARG A 13 -3.26 12.46 -14.02
CA ARG A 13 -4.67 12.80 -13.82
C ARG A 13 -5.54 12.40 -15.01
N THR A 14 -5.09 12.67 -16.23
CA THR A 14 -5.80 12.24 -17.44
C THR A 14 -5.95 10.73 -17.50
N VAL A 15 -4.88 9.99 -17.20
CA VAL A 15 -4.90 8.54 -17.26
C VAL A 15 -5.76 7.95 -16.14
N CYS A 16 -5.60 8.40 -14.89
CA CYS A 16 -6.40 7.96 -13.75
C CYS A 16 -7.91 8.19 -13.95
N ALA A 17 -8.29 9.28 -14.64
CA ALA A 17 -9.69 9.60 -14.90
C ALA A 17 -10.35 8.68 -15.94
N SER A 18 -9.57 7.94 -16.75
CA SER A 18 -10.10 7.07 -17.79
C SER A 18 -10.84 5.85 -17.21
N THR A 19 -11.92 5.44 -17.89
CA THR A 19 -12.69 4.25 -17.49
C THR A 19 -11.83 2.98 -17.58
N GLU A 20 -10.92 2.90 -18.55
CA GLU A 20 -9.97 1.79 -18.73
C GLU A 20 -9.05 1.65 -17.52
N PHE A 21 -8.48 2.76 -17.03
CA PHE A 21 -7.64 2.74 -15.83
C PHE A 21 -8.42 2.27 -14.60
N LYS A 22 -9.61 2.84 -14.38
CA LYS A 22 -10.46 2.49 -13.24
C LYS A 22 -10.84 1.00 -13.28
N ALA A 23 -11.20 0.49 -14.45
CA ALA A 23 -11.52 -0.91 -14.66
C ALA A 23 -10.31 -1.83 -14.39
N ALA A 24 -9.11 -1.46 -14.86
CA ALA A 24 -7.88 -2.21 -14.60
C ALA A 24 -7.57 -2.30 -13.09
N VAL A 25 -7.70 -1.19 -12.36
CA VAL A 25 -7.54 -1.14 -10.90
C VAL A 25 -8.57 -2.01 -10.20
N LEU A 26 -9.87 -1.87 -10.53
CA LEU A 26 -10.94 -2.68 -9.93
C LEU A 26 -10.77 -4.17 -10.21
N SER A 27 -10.23 -4.53 -11.38
CA SER A 27 -9.94 -5.93 -11.70
C SER A 27 -8.96 -6.58 -10.72
N CYS A 28 -8.15 -5.77 -10.03
CA CYS A 28 -7.20 -6.21 -9.00
C CYS A 28 -7.78 -6.20 -7.57
N CYS A 29 -9.09 -5.93 -7.40
CA CYS A 29 -9.79 -5.91 -6.13
C CYS A 29 -10.85 -7.02 -6.00
N PRO A 30 -10.49 -8.32 -6.04
CA PRO A 30 -11.47 -9.41 -5.95
C PRO A 30 -12.24 -9.46 -4.61
N GLN A 31 -11.79 -8.70 -3.60
CA GLN A 31 -12.36 -8.65 -2.25
C GLN A 31 -13.49 -7.61 -2.09
N LEU A 32 -13.75 -6.80 -3.11
CA LEU A 32 -14.86 -5.84 -3.09
C LEU A 32 -16.21 -6.58 -3.14
N PRO A 33 -17.24 -6.08 -2.41
CA PRO A 33 -18.55 -6.72 -2.39
C PRO A 33 -19.29 -6.46 -3.71
N GLY A 34 -19.64 -7.54 -4.40
CA GLY A 34 -20.44 -7.46 -5.63
C GLY A 34 -19.71 -6.85 -6.82
N LYS A 35 -20.47 -6.49 -7.85
CA LYS A 35 -19.94 -5.81 -9.04
C LYS A 35 -19.93 -4.30 -8.77
N ILE A 36 -18.75 -3.69 -8.81
CA ILE A 36 -18.55 -2.24 -8.75
C ILE A 36 -18.34 -1.73 -10.17
N ASP A 37 -19.05 -0.67 -10.56
CA ASP A 37 -18.83 -0.04 -11.85
C ASP A 37 -17.57 0.82 -11.80
N ALA A 38 -16.85 0.89 -12.92
CA ALA A 38 -15.60 1.65 -13.00
C ALA A 38 -15.76 3.11 -12.55
N GLU A 39 -16.91 3.72 -12.82
CA GLU A 39 -17.18 5.11 -12.45
C GLU A 39 -17.32 5.34 -10.94
N ASP A 40 -17.62 4.31 -10.16
CA ASP A 40 -17.71 4.42 -8.70
C ASP A 40 -16.33 4.49 -8.03
N LEU A 41 -15.28 3.99 -8.70
CA LEU A 41 -13.92 4.13 -8.20
C LEU A 41 -13.44 5.57 -8.39
N ASN A 42 -13.36 6.30 -7.28
CA ASN A 42 -12.69 7.59 -7.25
C ASN A 42 -11.17 7.37 -7.37
N THR A 43 -10.54 7.84 -8.44
CA THR A 43 -9.09 7.75 -8.69
C THR A 43 -8.38 9.11 -8.59
N THR A 44 -9.07 10.13 -8.08
CA THR A 44 -8.51 11.47 -7.88
C THR A 44 -7.31 11.39 -6.93
N ILE A 45 -6.22 12.07 -7.28
CA ILE A 45 -5.04 12.23 -6.44
C ILE A 45 -4.81 13.72 -6.20
N HIS A 46 -4.72 14.08 -4.92
CA HIS A 46 -4.41 15.44 -4.52
C HIS A 46 -3.01 15.86 -4.98
N SER A 47 -2.80 17.12 -5.36
CA SER A 47 -1.48 17.58 -5.83
C SER A 47 -0.41 17.54 -4.74
N ASN A 48 -0.81 17.64 -3.47
CA ASN A 48 0.13 17.59 -2.34
C ASN A 48 0.31 16.17 -1.78
N ASP A 49 -0.23 15.13 -2.43
CA ASP A 49 0.00 13.75 -1.99
C ASP A 49 1.49 13.41 -2.13
N GLN A 50 2.20 13.38 -0.99
CA GLN A 50 3.65 13.16 -0.94
C GLN A 50 4.02 11.75 -1.44
N MET A 51 3.16 10.75 -1.23
CA MET A 51 3.41 9.39 -1.70
C MET A 51 3.33 9.33 -3.23
N PHE A 52 2.37 10.04 -3.82
CA PHE A 52 2.27 10.10 -5.27
C PHE A 52 3.37 10.96 -5.89
N THR A 53 3.69 12.10 -5.29
CA THR A 53 4.77 12.95 -5.81
C THR A 53 6.14 12.28 -5.68
N HIS A 54 6.39 11.50 -4.63
CA HIS A 54 7.56 10.62 -4.55
C HIS A 54 7.59 9.60 -5.70
N SER A 55 6.45 8.97 -6.03
CA SER A 55 6.33 8.04 -7.15
C SER A 55 6.65 8.69 -8.50
N LEU A 56 6.12 9.90 -8.74
CA LEU A 56 6.43 10.70 -9.94
C LEU A 56 7.93 11.02 -10.03
N GLN A 57 8.54 11.41 -8.92
CA GLN A 57 9.96 11.72 -8.84
C GLN A 57 10.85 10.50 -9.07
N HIS A 58 10.46 9.35 -8.53
CA HIS A 58 11.24 8.13 -8.66
C HIS A 58 11.16 7.54 -10.07
N HIS A 59 9.95 7.46 -10.64
CA HIS A 59 9.74 6.77 -11.91
C HIS A 59 9.87 7.68 -13.14
N GLN A 60 9.66 8.99 -13.00
CA GLN A 60 9.71 9.98 -14.10
C GLN A 60 8.80 9.65 -15.31
N VAL A 61 7.83 8.75 -15.12
CA VAL A 61 6.87 8.29 -16.12
C VAL A 61 5.51 8.17 -15.45
N ALA A 62 4.53 8.93 -15.94
CA ALA A 62 3.19 9.01 -15.36
C ALA A 62 2.54 7.63 -15.18
N GLY A 63 2.51 6.81 -16.23
CA GLY A 63 1.93 5.46 -16.20
C GLY A 63 2.59 4.53 -15.17
N ALA A 64 3.92 4.60 -15.00
CA ALA A 64 4.61 3.79 -14.00
C ALA A 64 4.32 4.28 -12.58
N ALA A 65 4.35 5.61 -12.36
CA ALA A 65 4.11 6.22 -11.06
C ALA A 65 2.71 5.90 -10.51
N GLN A 66 1.66 6.14 -11.32
CA GLN A 66 0.30 5.82 -10.89
C GLN A 66 0.09 4.32 -10.69
N SER A 67 0.68 3.46 -11.53
CA SER A 67 0.53 2.01 -11.38
C SER A 67 1.12 1.54 -10.06
N GLN A 68 2.32 2.05 -9.71
CA GLN A 68 2.96 1.76 -8.43
C GLN A 68 2.14 2.27 -7.24
N TYR A 69 1.66 3.52 -7.29
CA TYR A 69 0.85 4.13 -6.24
C TYR A 69 -0.43 3.33 -5.96
N PHE A 70 -1.16 2.95 -7.02
CA PHE A 70 -2.38 2.15 -6.90
C PHE A 70 -2.07 0.70 -6.50
N ASN A 71 -0.99 0.09 -6.98
CA ASN A 71 -0.59 -1.25 -6.54
C ASN A 71 -0.29 -1.29 -5.04
N ILE A 72 0.41 -0.29 -4.47
CA ILE A 72 0.64 -0.21 -3.02
C ILE A 72 -0.69 -0.04 -2.27
N SER A 73 -1.61 0.74 -2.83
CA SER A 73 -2.94 0.94 -2.24
C SER A 73 -3.75 -0.36 -2.21
N LEU A 74 -3.68 -1.15 -3.29
CA LEU A 74 -4.31 -2.47 -3.41
C LEU A 74 -3.73 -3.47 -2.39
N GLN A 75 -2.40 -3.46 -2.19
CA GLN A 75 -1.73 -4.28 -1.19
C GLN A 75 -2.18 -3.92 0.24
N GLN A 76 -2.26 -2.63 0.58
CA GLN A 76 -2.75 -2.19 1.88
C GLN A 76 -4.21 -2.61 2.10
N PHE A 77 -5.07 -2.41 1.09
CA PHE A 77 -6.47 -2.82 1.15
C PHE A 77 -6.60 -4.33 1.35
N SER A 78 -5.87 -5.14 0.57
CA SER A 78 -5.87 -6.60 0.71
C SER A 78 -5.41 -7.05 2.09
N ALA A 79 -4.34 -6.45 2.61
CA ALA A 79 -3.81 -6.80 3.93
C ALA A 79 -4.80 -6.47 5.05
N MET A 80 -5.33 -5.25 5.03
CA MET A 80 -6.33 -4.80 6.00
C MET A 80 -7.56 -5.70 5.98
N ARG A 81 -8.09 -6.00 4.79
CA ARG A 81 -9.31 -6.81 4.62
C ARG A 81 -9.14 -8.24 5.10
N GLN A 82 -8.00 -8.89 4.83
CA GLN A 82 -7.72 -10.23 5.36
C GLN A 82 -7.75 -10.24 6.90
N ILE A 83 -7.13 -9.25 7.53
CA ILE A 83 -7.07 -9.14 8.99
C ILE A 83 -8.44 -8.80 9.57
N GLN A 84 -9.15 -7.84 8.96
CA GLN A 84 -10.51 -7.48 9.36
C GLN A 84 -11.46 -8.69 9.27
N GLN A 85 -11.39 -9.45 8.18
CA GLN A 85 -12.22 -10.65 7.98
C GLN A 85 -11.92 -11.74 9.01
N HIS A 86 -10.65 -11.94 9.37
CA HIS A 86 -10.27 -12.86 10.45
C HIS A 86 -10.96 -12.50 11.78
N PHE A 87 -11.00 -11.22 12.14
CA PHE A 87 -11.54 -10.80 13.43
C PHE A 87 -13.06 -10.53 13.45
N PHE A 88 -13.65 -10.11 12.33
CA PHE A 88 -15.04 -9.65 12.29
C PHE A 88 -15.90 -10.42 11.29
N GLY A 89 -15.33 -11.40 10.59
CA GLY A 89 -16.02 -12.16 9.56
C GLY A 89 -16.32 -11.32 8.31
N SER A 90 -17.11 -11.91 7.41
CA SER A 90 -17.47 -11.29 6.13
C SER A 90 -18.63 -10.29 6.22
N ASN A 91 -19.48 -10.41 7.25
CA ASN A 91 -20.58 -9.45 7.51
C ASN A 91 -20.13 -8.47 8.59
N ASN A 92 -19.42 -7.42 8.16
CA ASN A 92 -18.74 -6.48 9.05
C ASN A 92 -19.18 -5.03 8.82
N ASP A 93 -20.41 -4.84 8.32
CA ASP A 93 -20.97 -3.53 7.99
C ASP A 93 -21.06 -2.59 9.21
N ASP A 94 -21.17 -3.14 10.43
CA ASP A 94 -21.24 -2.37 11.69
C ASP A 94 -19.86 -2.07 12.32
N VAL A 95 -18.77 -2.59 11.74
CA VAL A 95 -17.41 -2.41 12.30
C VAL A 95 -16.93 -0.99 12.08
N LYS A 96 -16.60 -0.28 13.16
CA LYS A 96 -16.04 1.07 13.09
C LYS A 96 -14.54 1.02 12.83
N VAL A 97 -14.13 1.49 11.65
CA VAL A 97 -12.75 1.48 11.19
C VAL A 97 -12.15 2.88 11.25
N LEU A 98 -11.01 3.03 11.91
CA LEU A 98 -10.18 4.22 11.87
C LEU A 98 -8.94 3.96 11.01
N ASP A 99 -8.78 4.73 9.94
CA ASP A 99 -7.49 4.88 9.23
C ASP A 99 -6.76 6.08 9.85
N PHE A 100 -5.74 5.80 10.67
CA PHE A 100 -5.00 6.81 11.44
C PHE A 100 -3.66 7.12 10.77
N ALA A 101 -3.35 8.42 10.65
CA ALA A 101 -2.33 8.93 9.73
C ALA A 101 -2.62 8.49 8.29
N CYS A 102 -3.87 8.68 7.85
CA CYS A 102 -4.36 8.16 6.57
C CYS A 102 -3.75 8.85 5.34
N GLY A 103 -3.04 9.97 5.52
CA GLY A 103 -2.59 10.85 4.45
C GLY A 103 -3.74 11.20 3.52
N TYR A 104 -3.48 11.14 2.21
CA TYR A 104 -4.46 11.41 1.17
C TYR A 104 -5.33 10.19 0.80
N GLY A 105 -5.40 9.17 1.67
CA GLY A 105 -6.46 8.15 1.60
C GLY A 105 -6.23 7.03 0.57
N ARG A 106 -4.98 6.57 0.40
CA ARG A 106 -4.67 5.37 -0.41
C ARG A 106 -5.56 4.17 -0.05
N LEU A 107 -5.74 3.92 1.24
CA LEU A 107 -6.60 2.85 1.75
C LEU A 107 -8.10 3.22 1.69
N LEU A 108 -8.46 4.41 2.17
CA LEU A 108 -9.86 4.89 2.23
C LEU A 108 -10.59 4.85 0.89
N ARG A 109 -9.86 5.09 -0.21
CA ARG A 109 -10.39 4.96 -1.57
C ARG A 109 -11.04 3.61 -1.84
N PHE A 110 -10.45 2.53 -1.36
CA PHE A 110 -11.01 1.19 -1.54
C PHE A 110 -11.96 0.81 -0.41
N LEU A 111 -11.69 1.24 0.84
CA LEU A 111 -12.61 0.98 1.94
C LEU A 111 -13.99 1.61 1.71
N SER A 112 -14.06 2.81 1.14
CA SER A 112 -15.33 3.50 0.84
C SER A 112 -16.21 2.81 -0.21
N LEU A 113 -15.65 1.82 -0.92
CA LEU A 113 -16.36 0.90 -1.83
C LEU A 113 -16.69 -0.44 -1.16
N ALA A 114 -15.99 -0.78 -0.09
CA ALA A 114 -15.99 -2.12 0.49
C ALA A 114 -16.83 -2.25 1.75
N MET A 115 -17.24 -1.13 2.36
CA MET A 115 -18.01 -1.06 3.60
C MET A 115 -18.72 0.30 3.76
N PRO A 116 -19.73 0.41 4.64
CA PRO A 116 -20.49 1.65 4.83
C PRO A 116 -19.62 2.84 5.25
N ARG A 117 -19.75 3.97 4.55
CA ARG A 117 -18.89 5.16 4.74
C ARG A 117 -19.08 5.82 6.10
N GLU A 118 -20.27 5.69 6.68
CA GLU A 118 -20.60 6.16 8.04
C GLU A 118 -19.80 5.44 9.14
N ASN A 119 -19.24 4.27 8.84
CA ASN A 119 -18.40 3.49 9.75
C ASN A 119 -16.90 3.64 9.44
N LEU A 120 -16.55 4.49 8.48
CA LEU A 120 -15.17 4.83 8.14
C LEU A 120 -14.79 6.19 8.73
N PHE A 121 -13.67 6.19 9.45
CA PHE A 121 -13.10 7.36 10.08
C PHE A 121 -11.68 7.56 9.58
N ALA A 122 -11.37 8.79 9.18
CA ALA A 122 -10.06 9.20 8.72
C ALA A 122 -9.45 10.15 9.76
N SER A 123 -8.22 9.90 10.19
CA SER A 123 -7.50 10.83 11.05
C SER A 123 -6.14 11.18 10.49
N GLU A 124 -5.86 12.47 10.44
CA GLU A 124 -4.65 13.02 9.82
C GLU A 124 -4.28 14.35 10.50
N LEU A 125 -2.98 14.63 10.59
CA LEU A 125 -2.43 15.87 11.13
C LEU A 125 -2.49 17.00 10.09
N GLN A 126 -2.28 16.66 8.81
CA GLN A 126 -2.37 17.59 7.70
C GLN A 126 -3.83 17.92 7.36
N ALA A 127 -4.22 19.19 7.54
CA ALA A 127 -5.60 19.63 7.37
C ALA A 127 -6.11 19.51 5.91
N ASP A 128 -5.25 19.74 4.92
CA ASP A 128 -5.60 19.62 3.51
C ASP A 128 -5.84 18.17 3.09
N ALA A 129 -5.01 17.24 3.57
CA ALA A 129 -5.24 15.81 3.42
C ALA A 129 -6.57 15.36 4.04
N LEU A 130 -6.87 15.83 5.26
CA LEU A 130 -8.14 15.49 5.93
C LEU A 130 -9.37 16.04 5.17
N VAL A 131 -9.30 17.30 4.70
CA VAL A 131 -10.36 17.89 3.86
C VAL A 131 -10.53 17.10 2.56
N PHE A 132 -9.43 16.71 1.91
CA PHE A 132 -9.46 15.91 0.70
C PHE A 132 -10.16 14.56 0.90
N VAL A 133 -9.73 13.76 1.88
CA VAL A 133 -10.29 12.40 2.06
C VAL A 133 -11.75 12.41 2.49
N THR A 134 -12.16 13.40 3.29
CA THR A 134 -13.57 13.56 3.69
C THR A 134 -14.45 13.97 2.52
N HIS A 135 -13.97 14.85 1.65
CA HIS A 135 -14.68 15.28 0.45
C HIS A 135 -14.79 14.15 -0.59
N GLU A 136 -13.66 13.53 -0.94
CA GLU A 136 -13.56 12.58 -2.06
C GLU A 136 -14.13 11.20 -1.74
N PHE A 137 -14.03 10.76 -0.48
CA PHE A 137 -14.45 9.41 -0.07
C PHE A 137 -15.69 9.40 0.83
N GLY A 138 -16.18 10.59 1.24
CA GLY A 138 -17.40 10.73 2.05
C GLY A 138 -17.30 10.10 3.44
N VAL A 139 -16.09 10.00 3.98
CA VAL A 139 -15.80 9.43 5.30
C VAL A 139 -15.82 10.48 6.40
N THR A 140 -15.89 10.07 7.67
CA THR A 140 -15.85 11.01 8.79
C THR A 140 -14.41 11.42 9.11
N GLY A 141 -14.11 12.72 9.05
CA GLY A 141 -12.79 13.26 9.40
C GLY A 141 -12.64 13.53 10.90
N LEU A 142 -11.49 13.14 11.46
CA LEU A 142 -11.10 13.35 12.85
C LEU A 142 -9.69 13.97 12.88
N PRO A 143 -9.56 15.30 13.06
CA PRO A 143 -8.25 15.94 13.13
C PRO A 143 -7.36 15.26 14.18
N SER A 144 -6.15 14.88 13.78
CA SER A 144 -5.12 14.42 14.70
C SER A 144 -4.42 15.63 15.33
N HIS A 145 -3.47 15.37 16.21
CA HIS A 145 -2.70 16.39 16.92
C HIS A 145 -1.30 15.86 17.20
N ALA A 146 -0.26 16.69 17.29
CA ALA A 146 1.10 16.19 17.55
C ALA A 146 1.26 15.56 18.96
N ASP A 147 0.57 16.12 19.94
CA ASP A 147 0.41 15.56 21.29
C ASP A 147 -0.71 14.50 21.31
N PRO A 148 -0.41 13.22 21.60
CA PRO A 148 -1.39 12.13 21.66
C PRO A 148 -2.54 12.38 22.65
N GLU A 149 -2.32 13.09 23.76
CA GLU A 149 -3.37 13.33 24.77
C GLU A 149 -4.51 14.23 24.24
N GLN A 150 -4.22 15.04 23.22
CA GLN A 150 -5.21 15.89 22.57
C GLN A 150 -6.08 15.14 21.55
N PHE A 151 -5.67 13.94 21.11
CA PHE A 151 -6.48 13.15 20.19
C PHE A 151 -7.66 12.52 20.93
N GLN A 152 -8.78 13.24 20.99
CA GLN A 152 -10.00 12.84 21.71
C GLN A 152 -11.16 12.65 20.73
N PRO A 153 -11.23 11.50 20.03
CA PRO A 153 -12.21 11.29 18.96
C PRO A 153 -13.67 11.16 19.44
N GLY A 154 -13.91 11.16 20.77
CA GLY A 154 -15.24 11.06 21.37
C GLY A 154 -15.93 9.71 21.17
N LYS A 155 -15.20 8.70 20.67
CA LYS A 155 -15.69 7.34 20.42
C LYS A 155 -14.53 6.35 20.42
N ASN A 156 -14.89 5.07 20.48
CA ASN A 156 -13.97 3.96 20.34
C ASN A 156 -14.17 3.23 19.00
N PHE A 157 -13.13 2.53 18.54
CA PHE A 157 -13.07 1.85 17.25
C PHE A 157 -12.87 0.35 17.41
N ASP A 158 -13.47 -0.42 16.51
CA ASP A 158 -13.32 -1.87 16.47
C ASP A 158 -12.05 -2.28 15.72
N PHE A 159 -11.65 -1.46 14.73
CA PHE A 159 -10.42 -1.69 13.98
C PHE A 159 -9.70 -0.38 13.75
N ILE A 160 -8.42 -0.32 14.11
CA ILE A 160 -7.55 0.83 13.84
C ILE A 160 -6.42 0.35 12.92
N TRP A 161 -6.29 1.00 11.78
CA TRP A 161 -5.21 0.81 10.83
C TRP A 161 -4.24 1.98 10.89
N VAL A 162 -2.94 1.69 11.00
CA VAL A 162 -1.87 2.69 11.05
C VAL A 162 -0.74 2.28 10.12
N ALA A 163 -0.82 2.70 8.87
CA ALA A 163 0.25 2.44 7.91
C ALA A 163 1.23 3.61 7.86
N SER A 164 2.52 3.32 8.10
CA SER A 164 3.65 4.26 7.93
C SER A 164 3.59 5.50 8.83
N LEU A 165 3.19 5.33 10.09
CA LEU A 165 3.37 6.35 11.13
C LEU A 165 4.53 5.99 12.06
N PHE A 166 4.48 4.80 12.68
CA PHE A 166 5.46 4.37 13.67
C PHE A 166 6.87 4.19 13.10
N SER A 167 7.00 4.09 11.78
CA SER A 167 8.28 4.20 11.03
C SER A 167 8.87 5.62 11.00
N HIS A 168 8.21 6.60 11.62
CA HIS A 168 8.61 8.01 11.62
C HIS A 168 8.60 8.64 13.02
N LEU A 169 8.28 7.90 14.08
CA LEU A 169 8.17 8.46 15.42
C LEU A 169 9.45 8.24 16.24
N PRO A 170 9.91 9.24 17.02
CA PRO A 170 10.89 9.01 18.07
C PRO A 170 10.27 8.16 19.19
N GLU A 171 11.13 7.54 20.01
CA GLU A 171 10.74 6.59 21.07
C GLU A 171 9.59 7.07 21.97
N SER A 172 9.67 8.31 22.48
CA SER A 172 8.66 8.85 23.39
C SER A 172 7.29 9.00 22.72
N LEU A 173 7.25 9.48 21.47
CA LEU A 173 6.02 9.60 20.70
C LEU A 173 5.50 8.25 20.25
N PHE A 174 6.37 7.31 19.92
CA PHE A 174 6.00 5.92 19.62
C PHE A 174 5.18 5.34 20.79
N ASP A 175 5.74 5.37 22.00
CA ASP A 175 5.08 4.82 23.18
C ASP A 175 3.75 5.53 23.49
N ALA A 176 3.75 6.87 23.43
CA ALA A 176 2.56 7.66 23.76
C ALA A 176 1.43 7.46 22.73
N TRP A 177 1.74 7.38 21.43
CA TRP A 177 0.75 7.08 20.40
C TRP A 177 0.22 5.65 20.50
N LEU A 178 1.10 4.67 20.76
CA LEU A 178 0.67 3.29 20.91
C LEU A 178 -0.34 3.16 22.06
N ALA A 179 -0.03 3.76 23.22
CA ALA A 179 -0.94 3.80 24.36
C ALA A 179 -2.27 4.49 24.02
N ARG A 180 -2.21 5.65 23.33
CA ARG A 180 -3.42 6.41 22.96
C ARG A 180 -4.32 5.63 22.00
N LEU A 181 -3.74 4.99 20.99
CA LEU A 181 -4.50 4.23 19.99
C LEU A 181 -5.14 2.99 20.60
N ILE A 182 -4.45 2.31 21.53
CA ILE A 182 -5.03 1.20 22.30
C ILE A 182 -6.16 1.67 23.21
N ASP A 183 -6.04 2.85 23.84
CA ASP A 183 -7.09 3.41 24.70
C ASP A 183 -8.40 3.61 23.93
N VAL A 184 -8.32 4.15 22.71
CA VAL A 184 -9.49 4.40 21.85
C VAL A 184 -10.00 3.16 21.10
N LEU A 185 -9.45 1.97 21.31
CA LEU A 185 -10.07 0.72 20.87
C LEU A 185 -11.30 0.35 21.72
N THR A 186 -12.30 -0.30 21.12
CA THR A 186 -13.34 -1.03 21.85
C THR A 186 -12.72 -2.23 22.59
N PRO A 187 -13.40 -2.83 23.59
CA PRO A 187 -12.86 -4.01 24.28
C PRO A 187 -12.46 -5.17 23.36
N ASN A 188 -13.19 -5.36 22.25
CA ASN A 188 -12.90 -6.39 21.25
C ASN A 188 -12.08 -5.88 20.06
N GLY A 189 -11.61 -4.63 20.15
CA GLY A 189 -10.97 -3.92 19.05
C GLY A 189 -9.57 -4.43 18.74
N VAL A 190 -9.13 -4.19 17.51
CA VAL A 190 -7.83 -4.60 16.99
C VAL A 190 -7.08 -3.39 16.45
N LEU A 191 -5.83 -3.24 16.86
CA LEU A 191 -4.88 -2.29 16.31
C LEU A 191 -3.93 -3.01 15.36
N CYS A 192 -3.81 -2.49 14.14
CA CYS A 192 -2.82 -2.89 13.15
C CYS A 192 -1.89 -1.69 12.89
N PHE A 193 -0.60 -1.84 13.12
CA PHE A 193 0.36 -0.76 12.88
C PHE A 193 1.66 -1.27 12.27
N SER A 194 2.28 -0.46 11.43
CA SER A 194 3.50 -0.85 10.72
C SER A 194 4.76 -0.15 11.23
N VAL A 195 5.88 -0.86 11.19
CA VAL A 195 7.22 -0.34 11.55
C VAL A 195 8.24 -0.76 10.49
N ARG A 196 9.34 -0.02 10.36
CA ARG A 196 10.54 -0.51 9.67
C ARG A 196 11.36 -1.34 10.65
N ASP A 197 11.64 -2.60 10.29
CA ASP A 197 12.44 -3.49 11.14
C ASP A 197 13.93 -3.14 11.09
N SER A 198 14.63 -3.51 12.17
CA SER A 198 16.09 -3.44 12.28
C SER A 198 16.87 -4.02 11.09
N SER A 199 16.34 -5.04 10.39
CA SER A 199 16.97 -5.64 9.21
C SER A 199 17.06 -4.70 8.00
N LEU A 200 16.38 -3.56 8.03
CA LEU A 200 16.43 -2.54 6.98
C LEU A 200 17.44 -1.42 7.27
N LEU A 201 18.12 -1.46 8.42
CA LEU A 201 19.20 -0.52 8.72
C LEU A 201 20.31 -0.65 7.68
N ALA A 202 20.66 0.45 7.03
CA ALA A 202 21.72 0.48 6.04
C ALA A 202 23.12 0.49 6.69
N GLY A 203 24.07 -0.16 6.02
CA GLY A 203 25.48 -0.13 6.39
C GLY A 203 25.80 -0.88 7.70
N ASN A 204 26.74 -0.34 8.48
CA ASN A 204 27.20 -0.94 9.75
C ASN A 204 26.47 -0.36 10.96
N THR A 205 25.31 0.29 10.77
CA THR A 205 24.53 0.87 11.88
C THR A 205 24.00 -0.26 12.76
N LEU A 206 24.46 -0.32 14.00
CA LEU A 206 24.01 -1.29 14.98
C LEU A 206 22.77 -0.77 15.70
N MET A 207 21.80 -1.65 15.93
CA MET A 207 20.64 -1.34 16.77
C MET A 207 21.11 -1.08 18.22
N PRO A 208 20.77 0.07 18.83
CA PRO A 208 21.12 0.35 20.22
C PRO A 208 20.35 -0.56 21.18
N GLU A 209 20.75 -0.58 22.46
CA GLU A 209 20.07 -1.35 23.51
C GLU A 209 18.61 -0.95 23.72
N SER A 210 18.25 0.32 23.44
CA SER A 210 16.86 0.77 23.44
C SER A 210 16.00 0.04 22.41
N GLY A 211 16.61 -0.53 21.37
CA GLY A 211 15.91 -1.29 20.33
C GLY A 211 15.19 -0.42 19.30
N ILE A 212 15.43 0.90 19.27
CA ILE A 212 14.95 1.83 18.26
C ILE A 212 16.06 2.79 17.80
N VAL A 213 16.16 3.01 16.49
CA VAL A 213 16.98 4.07 15.87
C VAL A 213 16.04 5.12 15.33
N TYR A 214 16.30 6.40 15.62
CA TYR A 214 15.57 7.54 15.07
C TYR A 214 16.53 8.51 14.39
N GLU A 215 16.26 8.81 13.13
CA GLU A 215 16.98 9.80 12.34
C GLU A 215 16.05 10.98 12.04
N THR A 216 16.52 12.22 12.26
CA THR A 216 15.80 13.45 11.92
C THR A 216 15.83 13.75 10.42
N ARG A 217 15.40 12.76 9.62
CA ARG A 217 15.26 12.81 8.17
C ARG A 217 13.91 12.24 7.79
N SER A 218 13.17 12.94 6.93
CA SER A 218 11.82 12.59 6.53
C SER A 218 11.65 12.81 5.03
N GLU A 219 10.88 11.93 4.39
CA GLU A 219 10.36 12.13 3.03
C GLU A 219 9.28 13.23 2.96
N ASN A 220 8.68 13.58 4.10
CA ASN A 220 7.71 14.65 4.21
C ASN A 220 8.39 15.92 4.74
N ALA A 221 8.62 16.88 3.83
CA ALA A 221 9.28 18.15 4.14
C ALA A 221 8.40 19.12 4.95
N ASP A 222 7.08 18.89 5.01
CA ASP A 222 6.12 19.79 5.65
C ASP A 222 5.87 19.44 7.14
N LEU A 223 6.42 18.32 7.62
CA LEU A 223 6.36 17.91 9.02
C LEU A 223 7.70 18.18 9.72
N ASP A 224 7.60 18.61 10.97
CA ASP A 224 8.78 18.85 11.80
C ASP A 224 9.53 17.53 12.04
N THR A 225 10.82 17.49 11.65
CA THR A 225 11.66 16.30 11.74
C THR A 225 11.98 15.86 13.16
N ASP A 226 11.70 16.71 14.16
CA ASP A 226 11.82 16.32 15.56
C ASP A 226 10.64 15.45 16.04
N ILE A 227 9.52 15.47 15.31
CA ILE A 227 8.31 14.66 15.60
C ILE A 227 7.97 13.65 14.48
N TYR A 228 8.53 13.81 13.29
CA TYR A 228 8.31 12.94 12.14
C TYR A 228 9.60 12.79 11.31
N GLY A 229 10.37 11.73 11.59
CA GLY A 229 11.67 11.42 11.00
C GLY A 229 11.70 10.05 10.33
N THR A 230 12.80 9.31 10.43
CA THR A 230 12.89 7.91 9.99
C THR A 230 13.28 7.05 11.17
N ALA A 231 12.41 6.10 11.53
CA ALA A 231 12.58 5.20 12.66
C ALA A 231 12.70 3.74 12.22
N TYR A 232 13.61 3.01 12.85
CA TYR A 232 13.74 1.56 12.74
C TYR A 232 13.57 0.95 14.12
N ALA A 233 12.64 0.01 14.27
CA ALA A 233 12.30 -0.61 15.55
C ALA A 233 12.56 -2.12 15.51
N SER A 234 13.17 -2.65 16.56
CA SER A 234 13.27 -4.09 16.79
C SER A 234 11.96 -4.67 17.34
N GLU A 235 11.73 -5.96 17.15
CA GLU A 235 10.55 -6.64 17.74
C GLU A 235 10.56 -6.62 19.27
N THR A 236 11.75 -6.68 19.89
CA THR A 236 11.91 -6.53 21.33
C THR A 236 11.41 -5.17 21.81
N PHE A 237 11.77 -4.09 21.10
CA PHE A 237 11.27 -2.75 21.41
C PHE A 237 9.75 -2.68 21.31
N VAL A 238 9.17 -3.17 20.21
CA VAL A 238 7.71 -3.18 20.02
C VAL A 238 7.00 -3.94 21.13
N ALA A 239 7.50 -5.12 21.51
CA ALA A 239 6.94 -5.90 22.62
C ALA A 239 6.99 -5.15 23.95
N GLN A 240 8.09 -4.44 24.24
CA GLN A 240 8.22 -3.63 25.44
C GLN A 240 7.30 -2.41 25.42
N SER A 241 7.15 -1.73 24.28
CA SER A 241 6.20 -0.63 24.10
C SER A 241 4.76 -1.10 24.34
N LEU A 242 4.37 -2.26 23.81
CA LEU A 242 3.06 -2.86 24.07
C LEU A 242 2.86 -3.15 25.56
N ARG A 243 3.87 -3.75 26.21
CA ARG A 243 3.82 -4.01 27.65
C ARG A 243 3.69 -2.73 28.47
N ARG A 244 4.38 -1.65 28.08
CA ARG A 244 4.25 -0.34 28.74
C ARG A 244 2.84 0.24 28.56
N ALA A 245 2.29 0.17 27.35
CA ALA A 245 0.97 0.68 27.02
C ALA A 245 -0.18 -0.07 27.74
N LEU A 246 -0.07 -1.39 27.88
CA LEU A 246 -1.13 -2.24 28.45
C LEU A 246 -0.91 -2.60 29.93
N GLY A 247 0.31 -2.42 30.45
CA GLY A 247 0.69 -2.79 31.81
C GLY A 247 0.91 -4.29 32.03
N HIS A 248 0.77 -5.12 31.00
CA HIS A 248 1.01 -6.57 31.03
C HIS A 248 1.59 -7.06 29.71
N GLU A 249 2.12 -8.29 29.69
CA GLU A 249 2.50 -8.96 28.45
C GLU A 249 1.28 -9.14 27.56
N GLN A 250 1.42 -8.85 26.27
CA GLN A 250 0.34 -8.83 25.30
C GLN A 250 0.68 -9.74 24.12
N PRO A 251 -0.17 -10.73 23.79
CA PRO A 251 -0.06 -11.45 22.53
C PRO A 251 -0.22 -10.51 21.33
N TYR A 252 0.67 -10.64 20.36
CA TYR A 252 0.59 -9.96 19.08
C TYR A 252 1.00 -10.91 17.96
N PHE A 253 0.61 -10.57 16.73
CA PHE A 253 1.06 -11.26 15.53
C PHE A 253 1.88 -10.31 14.67
N ARG A 254 3.03 -10.79 14.17
CA ARG A 254 3.95 -10.00 13.33
C ARG A 254 3.98 -10.57 11.92
N LEU A 255 3.52 -9.80 10.95
CA LEU A 255 3.69 -10.09 9.52
C LEU A 255 4.90 -9.32 8.99
N ARG A 256 6.00 -10.02 8.75
CA ARG A 256 7.24 -9.41 8.22
C ARG A 256 7.05 -8.88 6.80
N LYS A 257 7.53 -7.66 6.54
CA LYS A 257 7.52 -7.01 5.22
C LYS A 257 6.15 -7.05 4.54
N ALA A 258 5.08 -6.95 5.33
CA ALA A 258 3.71 -7.11 4.86
C ALA A 258 3.22 -5.91 4.02
N LEU A 259 3.73 -4.71 4.31
CA LEU A 259 3.39 -3.51 3.55
C LEU A 259 4.56 -3.09 2.69
N ALA A 260 4.34 -3.10 1.37
CA ALA A 260 5.30 -2.67 0.34
C ALA A 260 6.71 -3.28 0.45
N GLN A 261 6.86 -4.43 1.10
CA GLN A 261 8.15 -5.10 1.36
C GLN A 261 9.16 -4.32 2.21
N GLU A 262 8.70 -3.22 2.80
CA GLU A 262 9.52 -2.30 3.58
C GLU A 262 9.10 -2.22 5.03
N GLN A 263 7.89 -2.68 5.37
CA GLN A 263 7.38 -2.55 6.73
C GLN A 263 6.73 -3.83 7.23
N ASP A 264 7.06 -4.12 8.48
CA ASP A 264 6.43 -5.17 9.25
C ASP A 264 5.13 -4.67 9.83
N LEU A 265 4.09 -5.49 9.75
CA LEU A 265 2.77 -5.19 10.29
C LEU A 265 2.56 -5.96 11.58
N TYR A 266 2.29 -5.24 12.67
CA TYR A 266 1.94 -5.79 13.97
C TYR A 266 0.43 -5.73 14.15
N ILE A 267 -0.15 -6.83 14.62
CA ILE A 267 -1.58 -6.99 14.87
C ILE A 267 -1.76 -7.30 16.35
N VAL A 268 -2.54 -6.46 17.02
CA VAL A 268 -2.76 -6.53 18.47
C VAL A 268 -4.25 -6.40 18.77
N ALA A 269 -4.83 -7.42 19.38
CA ALA A 269 -6.19 -7.35 19.92
C ALA A 269 -6.16 -6.78 21.33
N LYS A 270 -7.06 -5.86 21.67
CA LYS A 270 -7.16 -5.30 23.03
C LYS A 270 -7.49 -6.37 24.07
N ASP A 271 -8.40 -7.28 23.73
CA ASP A 271 -8.65 -8.50 24.51
C ASP A 271 -7.56 -9.55 24.17
N PRO A 272 -6.71 -9.95 25.13
CA PRO A 272 -5.62 -10.90 24.91
C PRO A 272 -6.10 -12.33 24.66
N THR A 273 -7.39 -12.62 24.84
CA THR A 273 -7.98 -13.94 24.57
C THR A 273 -8.41 -14.13 23.12
N ARG A 274 -8.38 -13.06 22.32
CA ARG A 274 -8.73 -13.14 20.89
C ARG A 274 -7.73 -14.00 20.13
N ASP A 275 -8.26 -14.90 19.31
CA ASP A 275 -7.45 -15.81 18.51
C ASP A 275 -6.69 -15.06 17.39
N LEU A 276 -5.38 -15.23 17.34
CA LEU A 276 -4.48 -14.70 16.32
C LEU A 276 -4.03 -15.78 15.32
N SER A 277 -4.34 -17.06 15.58
CA SER A 277 -3.76 -18.19 14.84
C SER A 277 -4.17 -18.22 13.36
N GLY A 278 -5.38 -17.75 13.03
CA GLY A 278 -5.81 -17.62 11.63
C GLY A 278 -4.96 -16.68 10.79
N LEU A 279 -4.20 -15.76 11.42
CA LEU A 279 -3.28 -14.87 10.71
C LEU A 279 -2.07 -15.60 10.11
N HIS A 280 -1.81 -16.86 10.50
CA HIS A 280 -0.84 -17.71 9.81
C HIS A 280 -1.23 -18.03 8.36
N GLU A 281 -2.51 -17.89 8.01
CA GLU A 281 -3.02 -18.07 6.64
C GLU A 281 -2.95 -16.77 5.81
N PHE A 282 -2.42 -15.68 6.37
CA PHE A 282 -2.24 -14.41 5.65
C PHE A 282 -1.40 -14.61 4.39
N ARG A 283 -1.86 -14.01 3.29
CA ARG A 283 -1.17 -14.06 2.00
C ARG A 283 -0.87 -12.67 1.48
N ARG A 284 0.33 -12.50 0.92
CA ARG A 284 0.78 -11.27 0.27
C ARG A 284 0.24 -11.15 -1.15
N GLY A 285 -0.07 -12.27 -1.79
CA GLY A 285 -0.67 -12.35 -3.11
C GLY A 285 0.36 -12.19 -4.24
N ALA A 286 -0.13 -11.79 -5.41
CA ALA A 286 0.69 -11.51 -6.57
C ALA A 286 1.48 -10.19 -6.42
N TRP A 287 2.61 -10.11 -7.11
CA TRP A 287 3.39 -8.89 -7.33
C TRP A 287 4.11 -9.03 -8.67
N GLY A 288 4.50 -7.91 -9.24
CA GLY A 288 5.52 -7.84 -10.27
C GLY A 288 5.88 -6.41 -10.61
N TRP A 289 6.68 -6.27 -11.64
CA TRP A 289 7.00 -4.97 -12.22
C TRP A 289 7.19 -5.12 -13.73
N VAL A 290 6.88 -4.06 -14.47
CA VAL A 290 7.27 -3.95 -15.87
C VAL A 290 8.57 -3.16 -15.92
N ASP A 291 9.66 -3.79 -16.31
CA ASP A 291 10.98 -3.14 -16.40
C ASP A 291 11.10 -2.33 -17.69
N VAL A 292 10.79 -2.97 -18.82
CA VAL A 292 10.91 -2.38 -20.16
C VAL A 292 9.53 -2.12 -20.72
N ARG A 293 9.34 -0.90 -21.23
CA ARG A 293 8.17 -0.48 -21.98
C ARG A 293 8.66 0.38 -23.13
N THR A 294 8.66 -0.15 -24.35
CA THR A 294 9.09 0.63 -25.53
C THR A 294 8.13 0.39 -26.68
N LEU A 295 7.77 1.46 -27.38
CA LEU A 295 7.09 1.39 -28.67
C LEU A 295 8.04 1.99 -29.72
N SER A 296 8.47 1.18 -30.67
CA SER A 296 9.38 1.65 -31.71
C SER A 296 8.64 2.49 -32.76
N SER A 297 9.38 3.29 -33.54
CA SER A 297 8.82 4.06 -34.64
C SER A 297 8.24 3.20 -35.78
N SER A 298 8.66 1.92 -35.87
CA SER A 298 8.11 0.93 -36.79
C SER A 298 6.86 0.23 -36.27
N GLY A 299 6.44 0.51 -35.03
CA GLY A 299 5.26 -0.09 -34.41
C GLY A 299 5.51 -1.36 -33.59
N GLU A 300 6.76 -1.70 -33.31
CA GLU A 300 7.09 -2.84 -32.44
C GLU A 300 6.91 -2.42 -30.98
N LEU A 301 5.95 -3.03 -30.28
CA LEU A 301 5.79 -2.93 -28.84
C LEU A 301 6.63 -4.02 -28.16
N ARG A 302 7.49 -3.63 -27.22
CA ARG A 302 8.23 -4.55 -26.36
C ARG A 302 7.98 -4.24 -24.90
N LEU A 303 7.57 -5.28 -24.16
CA LEU A 303 7.36 -5.26 -22.72
C LEU A 303 8.20 -6.36 -22.09
N GLN A 304 8.89 -6.04 -20.99
CA GLN A 304 9.57 -7.04 -20.18
C GLN A 304 9.37 -6.73 -18.72
N GLY A 305 9.44 -7.75 -17.88
CA GLY A 305 9.28 -7.56 -16.45
C GLY A 305 9.50 -8.83 -15.67
N TRP A 306 9.01 -8.82 -14.45
CA TRP A 306 8.87 -10.00 -13.61
C TRP A 306 7.50 -10.03 -12.93
N ALA A 307 7.03 -11.22 -12.59
CA ALA A 307 5.86 -11.41 -11.75
C ALA A 307 5.96 -12.70 -10.93
N GLY A 308 5.53 -12.62 -9.68
CA GLY A 308 5.67 -13.65 -8.67
C GLY A 308 4.63 -13.50 -7.57
N SER A 309 4.65 -14.42 -6.62
CA SER A 309 3.99 -14.32 -5.32
C SER A 309 5.01 -14.66 -4.25
N LEU A 310 5.01 -13.90 -3.16
CA LEU A 310 5.86 -14.21 -2.01
C LEU A 310 5.35 -15.43 -1.23
N ASP A 311 4.12 -15.85 -1.50
CA ASP A 311 3.52 -17.04 -0.93
C ASP A 311 3.80 -18.26 -1.81
N ASP A 312 3.70 -18.13 -3.14
CA ASP A 312 3.73 -19.27 -4.07
C ASP A 312 4.99 -19.37 -4.96
N GLY A 313 5.82 -18.32 -5.09
CA GLY A 313 6.95 -18.24 -6.01
C GLY A 313 6.62 -17.63 -7.37
N ALA A 314 7.38 -17.96 -8.42
CA ALA A 314 7.11 -17.47 -9.78
C ALA A 314 5.70 -17.86 -10.27
N LEU A 315 5.01 -16.92 -10.93
CA LEU A 315 3.68 -17.16 -11.50
C LEU A 315 3.79 -17.85 -12.87
N GLY A 316 2.67 -18.35 -13.42
CA GLY A 316 2.68 -19.04 -14.71
C GLY A 316 2.65 -18.12 -15.93
N SER A 317 1.97 -16.98 -15.82
CA SER A 317 1.85 -15.98 -16.90
C SER A 317 1.44 -14.61 -16.37
N VAL A 318 1.72 -13.56 -17.14
CA VAL A 318 1.08 -12.25 -17.00
C VAL A 318 -0.03 -12.08 -18.06
N GLU A 319 -1.11 -11.39 -17.68
CA GLU A 319 -2.15 -10.93 -18.62
C GLU A 319 -1.77 -9.54 -19.11
N ILE A 320 -1.71 -9.36 -20.43
CA ILE A 320 -1.34 -8.11 -21.10
C ILE A 320 -2.49 -7.72 -22.04
N ILE A 321 -3.02 -6.52 -21.88
CA ILE A 321 -4.02 -5.96 -22.79
C ILE A 321 -3.36 -4.80 -23.54
N VAL A 322 -3.38 -4.86 -24.87
CA VAL A 322 -2.85 -3.84 -25.77
C VAL A 322 -4.00 -3.32 -26.63
N ASN A 323 -4.37 -2.04 -26.47
CA ASN A 323 -5.49 -1.42 -27.19
C ASN A 323 -6.78 -2.27 -27.11
N GLY A 324 -7.09 -2.83 -25.94
CA GLY A 324 -8.24 -3.70 -25.71
C GLY A 324 -8.08 -5.16 -26.16
N THR A 325 -7.00 -5.50 -26.88
CA THR A 325 -6.70 -6.89 -27.28
C THR A 325 -5.93 -7.59 -26.18
N ARG A 326 -6.43 -8.74 -25.73
CA ARG A 326 -5.85 -9.50 -24.62
C ARG A 326 -4.82 -10.53 -25.09
N HIS A 327 -3.73 -10.63 -24.35
CA HIS A 327 -2.63 -11.56 -24.53
C HIS A 327 -2.25 -12.20 -23.20
N HIS A 328 -1.68 -13.40 -23.27
CA HIS A 328 -1.04 -14.07 -22.14
C HIS A 328 0.43 -14.28 -22.47
N CYS A 329 1.32 -13.80 -21.60
CA CYS A 329 2.76 -13.97 -21.74
C CYS A 329 3.25 -14.95 -20.67
N PRO A 330 3.84 -16.11 -21.04
CA PRO A 330 4.43 -17.04 -20.10
C PRO A 330 5.54 -16.41 -19.24
N ILE A 331 5.68 -16.90 -18.03
CA ILE A 331 6.76 -16.52 -17.10
C ILE A 331 7.71 -17.72 -16.96
N ASP A 332 8.90 -17.61 -17.53
CA ASP A 332 9.93 -18.65 -17.49
C ASP A 332 11.37 -18.13 -17.59
N ILE A 333 11.55 -16.80 -17.66
CA ILE A 333 12.85 -16.17 -17.81
C ILE A 333 13.55 -16.04 -16.45
N VAL A 334 14.85 -16.31 -16.45
CA VAL A 334 15.68 -16.24 -15.24
C VAL A 334 15.88 -14.78 -14.81
N ARG A 335 15.62 -14.51 -13.52
CA ARG A 335 15.77 -13.23 -12.83
C ARG A 335 16.47 -13.46 -11.49
N GLU A 336 17.78 -13.59 -11.54
CA GLU A 336 18.62 -13.74 -10.33
C GLU A 336 18.55 -12.49 -9.44
N ASP A 337 18.48 -11.31 -10.06
CA ASP A 337 18.29 -10.03 -9.40
C ASP A 337 17.00 -9.99 -8.56
N VAL A 338 15.89 -10.53 -9.06
CA VAL A 338 14.62 -10.61 -8.31
C VAL A 338 14.74 -11.62 -7.17
N SER A 339 15.30 -12.81 -7.46
CA SER A 339 15.54 -13.84 -6.44
C SER A 339 16.39 -13.32 -5.28
N GLU A 340 17.45 -12.57 -5.58
CA GLU A 340 18.35 -11.97 -4.60
C GLU A 340 17.68 -10.83 -3.82
N ALA A 341 16.95 -9.94 -4.51
CA ALA A 341 16.27 -8.81 -3.87
C ALA A 341 15.25 -9.26 -2.81
N PHE A 342 14.57 -10.38 -3.03
CA PHE A 342 13.60 -10.95 -2.10
C PHE A 342 14.18 -12.08 -1.21
N ALA A 343 15.44 -12.47 -1.44
CA ALA A 343 16.06 -13.65 -0.82
C ALA A 343 15.18 -14.92 -0.96
N ASP A 344 14.63 -15.16 -2.15
CA ASP A 344 13.71 -16.26 -2.43
C ASP A 344 13.96 -16.91 -3.80
N ASP A 345 14.62 -18.07 -3.79
CA ASP A 345 14.95 -18.87 -4.99
C ASP A 345 13.73 -19.28 -5.82
N ARG A 346 12.54 -19.30 -5.24
CA ARG A 346 11.30 -19.61 -5.97
C ARG A 346 10.96 -18.53 -7.00
N LEU A 347 11.50 -17.32 -6.85
CA LEU A 347 11.34 -16.21 -7.78
C LEU A 347 12.39 -16.18 -8.90
N LYS A 348 13.35 -17.10 -8.90
CA LYS A 348 14.44 -17.13 -9.90
C LYS A 348 13.94 -17.22 -11.35
N LYS A 349 12.76 -17.78 -11.60
CA LYS A 349 12.13 -17.88 -12.94
C LYS A 349 10.91 -16.98 -13.10
N SER A 350 10.91 -15.81 -12.46
CA SER A 350 9.78 -14.87 -12.46
C SER A 350 9.74 -13.93 -13.67
N GLY A 351 10.72 -13.98 -14.58
CA GLY A 351 10.81 -13.05 -15.71
C GLY A 351 9.92 -13.40 -16.90
N TRP A 352 9.54 -12.39 -17.66
CA TRP A 352 8.75 -12.51 -18.90
C TRP A 352 9.17 -11.47 -19.96
N ASP A 353 9.00 -11.80 -21.24
CA ASP A 353 9.29 -10.94 -22.41
C ASP A 353 8.13 -11.07 -23.41
N PHE A 354 7.49 -9.95 -23.72
CA PHE A 354 6.37 -9.85 -24.64
C PHE A 354 6.68 -8.88 -25.77
N ARG A 355 6.34 -9.29 -27.00
CA ARG A 355 6.47 -8.48 -28.20
C ARG A 355 5.21 -8.54 -29.05
N CYS A 356 4.82 -7.40 -29.62
CA CYS A 356 3.66 -7.29 -30.49
C CYS A 356 3.89 -6.25 -31.57
N GLU A 357 3.55 -6.57 -32.81
CA GLU A 357 3.59 -5.63 -33.94
C GLU A 357 2.26 -4.88 -34.03
N LEU A 358 2.30 -3.57 -33.86
CA LEU A 358 1.12 -2.68 -33.91
C LEU A 358 1.04 -1.87 -35.21
N GLY A 359 2.01 -2.02 -36.11
CA GLY A 359 2.08 -1.26 -37.37
C GLY A 359 2.71 0.12 -37.22
N ALA A 360 3.40 0.57 -38.27
CA ALA A 360 4.18 1.81 -38.26
C ALA A 360 3.33 3.09 -38.12
N GLU A 361 2.03 2.99 -38.38
CA GLU A 361 1.03 4.03 -38.15
C GLU A 361 0.71 4.25 -36.67
N THR A 362 0.93 3.24 -35.82
CA THR A 362 0.63 3.31 -34.38
C THR A 362 1.67 4.15 -33.67
N LYS A 363 1.29 5.36 -33.24
CA LYS A 363 2.16 6.29 -32.50
C LYS A 363 2.00 6.23 -30.99
N GLN A 364 0.95 5.58 -30.51
CA GLN A 364 0.65 5.41 -29.10
C GLN A 364 -0.12 4.10 -28.90
N ALA A 365 0.14 3.42 -27.79
CA ALA A 365 -0.63 2.25 -27.38
C ALA A 365 -1.07 2.40 -25.91
N TRP A 366 -2.28 1.94 -25.62
CA TRP A 366 -2.75 1.75 -24.25
C TRP A 366 -2.39 0.34 -23.77
N LEU A 367 -1.84 0.24 -22.57
CA LEU A 367 -1.38 -1.00 -21.98
C LEU A 367 -2.02 -1.22 -20.62
N GLU A 368 -2.42 -2.46 -20.35
CA GLU A 368 -2.73 -2.97 -19.02
C GLU A 368 -1.96 -4.27 -18.81
N VAL A 369 -1.19 -4.35 -17.72
CA VAL A 369 -0.42 -5.54 -17.36
C VAL A 369 -0.79 -5.92 -15.94
N THR A 370 -1.36 -7.11 -15.78
CA THR A 370 -1.73 -7.67 -14.47
C THR A 370 -1.16 -9.07 -14.29
N ALA A 371 -0.98 -9.45 -13.03
CA ALA A 371 -0.59 -10.80 -12.64
C ALA A 371 -1.65 -11.40 -11.71
N GLN A 372 -1.80 -12.72 -11.74
CA GLN A 372 -2.78 -13.44 -10.93
C GLN A 372 -2.20 -14.74 -10.35
N THR A 373 -2.43 -15.01 -9.06
CA THR A 373 -2.12 -16.30 -8.44
C THR A 373 -3.16 -17.37 -8.80
N ALA A 374 -2.85 -18.64 -8.57
CA ALA A 374 -3.82 -19.73 -8.74
C ALA A 374 -5.06 -19.59 -7.83
N ARG A 375 -4.96 -18.80 -6.75
CA ARG A 375 -6.06 -18.50 -5.82
C ARG A 375 -6.87 -17.26 -6.22
N GLY A 376 -6.52 -16.61 -7.32
CA GLY A 376 -7.23 -15.45 -7.84
C GLY A 376 -6.81 -14.11 -7.25
N GLU A 377 -5.76 -14.05 -6.45
CA GLU A 377 -5.16 -12.79 -5.97
C GLU A 377 -4.51 -12.09 -7.16
N ARG A 378 -4.74 -10.78 -7.32
CA ARG A 378 -4.29 -10.02 -8.49
C ARG A 378 -3.40 -8.84 -8.12
N ALA A 379 -2.46 -8.52 -8.99
CA ALA A 379 -1.59 -7.36 -8.88
C ALA A 379 -1.64 -6.51 -10.15
N LEU A 380 -1.59 -5.20 -9.97
CA LEU A 380 -1.48 -4.22 -11.04
C LEU A 380 0.01 -3.96 -11.29
N LEU A 381 0.53 -4.40 -12.44
CA LEU A 381 1.95 -4.22 -12.77
C LEU A 381 2.18 -2.93 -13.54
N TYR A 382 1.28 -2.62 -14.47
CA TYR A 382 1.29 -1.38 -15.24
C TYR A 382 -0.07 -1.10 -15.84
N VAL A 383 -0.46 0.17 -15.89
CA VAL A 383 -1.56 0.66 -16.72
C VAL A 383 -1.27 2.09 -17.18
N GLY A 384 -1.43 2.32 -18.48
CA GLY A 384 -1.27 3.64 -19.07
C GLY A 384 -0.90 3.61 -20.54
N ALA A 385 -0.70 4.79 -21.09
CA ALA A 385 -0.28 4.97 -22.47
C ALA A 385 1.25 4.96 -22.61
N ILE A 386 1.73 4.38 -23.70
CA ILE A 386 3.11 4.50 -24.19
C ILE A 386 3.11 5.12 -25.58
N ARG A 387 4.08 6.00 -25.89
CA ARG A 387 4.25 6.62 -27.20
C ARG A 387 5.47 6.09 -27.92
N ALA A 388 5.45 6.24 -29.26
CA ALA A 388 6.58 5.85 -30.08
C ALA A 388 7.80 6.72 -29.76
N GLY A 389 8.90 6.09 -29.37
CA GLY A 389 10.14 6.77 -28.97
C GLY A 389 10.27 7.10 -27.48
N ASP A 390 9.31 6.66 -26.65
CA ASP A 390 9.43 6.66 -25.18
C ASP A 390 10.45 5.62 -24.66
#